data_AF-A0AAN6LB95-F1
#
_entry.id   AF-A0AAN6LB95-F1
#
_cell.length_a   1.000
_cell.length_b   1.000
_cell.length_c   1.000
_cell.angle_alpha   90.00
_cell.angle_beta   90.00
_cell.angle_gamma   90.00
#
_symmetry.space_group_name_H-M   'P 1'
#
loop_
_entity.id
_entity.type
_entity.pdbx_description
1 polymer ?
#
loop_
_entity_poly.entity_id
_entity_poly.type
_entity_poly.pdbx_seq_one_letter_code
_entity_poly.pdbx_strand_id
1 'polypeptide(L)'
;MSAIGANSDKAKKARDTLSSIYSFYAANRDSLDRVPSFLSKSSGDIPIIVQVDKVPSSEQAEALKNQLRELTGTKELIDSIPSEEWQMMVQVANASTIKRKENQLNK
;
A
#
# COMPACT_ATOMS: atom_id res chain seq x y z
N MET A 1 -13.47 4.22 -33.11
CA MET A 1 -12.00 4.31 -33.36
C MET A 1 -11.29 3.72 -32.15
N SER A 2 -10.50 2.66 -32.36
CA SER A 2 -10.06 1.71 -31.33
C SER A 2 -8.76 2.17 -30.65
N ALA A 3 -8.86 2.78 -29.45
CA ALA A 3 -7.71 3.18 -28.63
C ALA A 3 -7.22 2.06 -27.68
N ILE A 4 -8.00 0.98 -27.53
CA ILE A 4 -7.71 -0.10 -26.57
C ILE A 4 -6.67 -1.08 -27.13
N GLY A 5 -6.66 -1.33 -28.45
CA GLY A 5 -5.71 -2.25 -29.08
C GLY A 5 -4.26 -1.78 -29.03
N ALA A 6 -4.00 -0.51 -29.37
CA ALA A 6 -2.65 0.04 -29.48
C ALA A 6 -1.89 0.08 -28.14
N ASN A 7 -2.59 0.24 -27.01
CA ASN A 7 -1.96 0.24 -25.69
C ASN A 7 -1.63 -1.19 -25.23
N SER A 8 -2.48 -2.16 -25.59
CA SER A 8 -2.24 -3.58 -25.31
C SER A 8 -1.03 -4.13 -26.07
N ASP A 9 -0.81 -3.68 -27.30
CA ASP A 9 0.32 -4.13 -28.13
C ASP A 9 1.65 -3.55 -27.68
N LYS A 10 1.66 -2.29 -27.19
CA LYS A 10 2.83 -1.68 -26.56
C LYS A 10 3.21 -2.39 -25.26
N ALA A 11 2.22 -2.74 -24.44
CA ALA A 11 2.45 -3.48 -23.19
C ALA A 11 2.98 -4.90 -23.45
N LYS A 12 2.41 -5.62 -24.44
CA LYS A 12 2.93 -6.93 -24.88
C LYS A 12 4.37 -6.82 -25.38
N LYS A 13 4.64 -5.87 -26.27
CA LYS A 13 6.00 -5.65 -26.79
C LYS A 13 6.99 -5.34 -25.67
N ALA A 14 6.65 -4.47 -24.72
CA ALA A 14 7.51 -4.17 -23.57
C ALA A 14 7.79 -5.42 -22.72
N ARG A 15 6.76 -6.25 -22.48
CA ARG A 15 6.89 -7.52 -21.75
C ARG A 15 7.78 -8.53 -22.49
N ASP A 16 7.63 -8.65 -23.80
CA ASP A 16 8.43 -9.56 -24.62
C ASP A 16 9.90 -9.11 -24.68
N THR A 17 10.11 -7.79 -24.77
CA THR A 17 11.46 -7.20 -24.76
C THR A 17 12.14 -7.43 -23.41
N LEU A 18 11.42 -7.22 -22.30
CA LEU A 18 11.93 -7.47 -20.95
C LEU A 18 12.22 -8.96 -20.71
N SER A 19 11.33 -9.85 -21.19
CA SER A 19 11.52 -11.30 -21.08
C SER A 19 12.75 -11.77 -21.87
N SER A 20 12.99 -11.19 -23.04
CA SER A 20 14.17 -11.48 -23.86
C SER A 20 15.47 -11.05 -23.15
N ILE A 21 15.49 -9.84 -22.59
CA ILE A 21 16.62 -9.32 -21.80
C ILE A 21 16.88 -10.22 -20.58
N TYR A 22 15.84 -10.58 -19.83
CA TYR A 22 15.95 -11.49 -18.69
C TYR A 22 16.55 -12.84 -19.10
N SER A 23 16.04 -13.43 -20.18
CA SER A 23 16.50 -14.73 -20.69
C SER A 23 17.97 -14.71 -21.08
N PHE A 24 18.43 -13.62 -21.70
CA PHE A 24 19.83 -13.45 -22.06
C PHE A 24 20.74 -13.49 -20.83
N TYR A 25 20.46 -12.67 -19.82
CA TYR A 25 21.29 -12.63 -18.61
C TYR A 25 21.14 -13.87 -17.73
N ALA A 26 19.98 -14.52 -17.73
CA ALA A 26 19.76 -15.77 -17.02
C ALA A 26 20.57 -16.92 -17.64
N ALA A 27 20.61 -17.01 -18.97
CA ALA A 27 21.36 -18.04 -19.69
C ALA A 27 22.88 -17.82 -19.69
N ASN A 28 23.34 -16.56 -19.54
CA ASN A 28 24.76 -16.19 -19.60
C ASN A 28 25.30 -15.72 -18.23
N ARG A 29 24.61 -16.11 -17.15
CA ARG A 29 24.92 -15.62 -15.79
C ARG A 29 26.35 -15.95 -15.36
N ASP A 30 26.85 -17.11 -15.75
CA ASP A 30 28.16 -17.63 -15.33
C ASP A 30 29.30 -17.13 -16.25
N SER A 31 28.97 -16.55 -17.41
CA SER A 31 29.94 -16.03 -18.39
C SER A 31 30.04 -14.50 -18.41
N LEU A 32 29.16 -13.80 -17.67
CA LEU A 32 29.12 -12.34 -17.63
C LEU A 32 29.74 -11.81 -16.34
N ASP A 33 30.79 -11.00 -16.46
CA ASP A 33 31.46 -10.34 -15.33
C ASP A 33 30.52 -9.41 -14.53
N ARG A 34 29.44 -8.92 -15.16
CA ARG A 34 28.50 -7.99 -14.53
C ARG A 34 27.06 -8.33 -14.90
N VAL A 35 26.35 -8.95 -13.96
CA VAL A 35 24.91 -9.17 -14.03
C VAL A 35 24.19 -7.99 -13.36
N PRO A 36 23.18 -7.37 -14.00
CA PRO A 36 22.40 -6.30 -13.40
C PRO A 36 21.77 -6.69 -12.06
N SER A 37 21.76 -5.76 -11.09
CA SER A 37 21.30 -5.99 -9.71
C SER A 37 19.83 -6.42 -9.61
N PHE A 38 18.97 -6.03 -10.56
CA PHE A 38 17.56 -6.44 -10.60
C PHE A 38 17.37 -7.93 -10.96
N LEU A 39 18.40 -8.62 -11.46
CA LEU A 39 18.44 -10.08 -11.68
C LEU A 39 19.10 -10.84 -10.52
N SER A 40 19.59 -10.11 -9.53
CA SER A 40 20.07 -10.71 -8.29
C SER A 40 18.92 -11.43 -7.61
N LYS A 41 19.19 -12.65 -7.13
CA LYS A 41 18.20 -13.48 -6.42
C LYS A 41 17.63 -12.77 -5.17
N SER A 42 18.25 -11.69 -4.69
CA SER A 42 17.71 -10.89 -3.59
C SER A 42 16.43 -10.11 -3.94
N SER A 43 16.11 -9.92 -5.23
CA SER A 43 14.88 -9.24 -5.66
C SER A 43 13.72 -10.20 -5.98
N GLY A 44 13.98 -11.51 -5.94
CA GLY A 44 12.99 -12.56 -6.23
C GLY A 44 12.06 -12.92 -5.07
N ASP A 45 12.39 -12.50 -3.84
CA ASP A 45 11.63 -12.82 -2.63
C ASP A 45 10.73 -11.65 -2.18
N ILE A 46 10.18 -10.88 -3.12
CA ILE A 46 8.94 -10.16 -2.84
C ILE A 46 7.82 -11.06 -3.37
N PRO A 47 7.26 -11.96 -2.55
CA PRO A 47 6.12 -12.75 -2.97
C PRO A 47 4.96 -11.78 -3.16
N ILE A 48 4.71 -11.38 -4.41
CA ILE A 48 3.47 -10.71 -4.80
C ILE A 48 2.40 -11.81 -4.81
N ILE A 49 1.98 -12.22 -3.62
CA ILE A 49 0.85 -13.10 -3.43
C ILE A 49 -0.38 -12.25 -3.74
N VAL A 50 -0.81 -12.27 -5.00
CA VAL A 50 -2.17 -11.87 -5.34
C VAL A 50 -3.07 -12.96 -4.76
N GLN A 51 -3.58 -12.76 -3.54
CA GLN A 51 -4.56 -13.67 -2.94
C GLN A 51 -5.82 -13.63 -3.81
N VAL A 52 -5.91 -14.54 -4.77
CA VAL A 52 -7.03 -14.64 -5.73
C VAL A 52 -8.34 -14.91 -4.99
N ASP A 53 -8.26 -15.58 -3.83
CA ASP A 53 -9.42 -15.94 -3.00
C ASP A 53 -9.92 -14.80 -2.10
N LYS A 54 -9.23 -13.66 -2.07
CA LYS A 54 -9.62 -12.46 -1.30
C LYS A 54 -9.76 -11.20 -2.17
N VAL A 55 -10.02 -11.37 -3.46
CA VAL A 55 -10.40 -10.22 -4.29
C VAL A 55 -11.80 -9.77 -3.85
N PRO A 56 -11.97 -8.56 -3.30
CA PRO A 56 -13.28 -8.08 -2.88
C PRO A 56 -14.23 -8.07 -4.07
N SER A 57 -15.50 -8.39 -3.85
CA SER A 57 -16.52 -8.17 -4.87
C SER A 57 -16.59 -6.69 -5.25
N SER A 58 -17.14 -6.35 -6.41
CA SER A 58 -17.28 -4.94 -6.83
C SER A 58 -18.02 -4.10 -5.79
N GLU A 59 -19.04 -4.67 -5.14
CA GLU A 59 -19.81 -4.01 -4.08
C GLU A 59 -18.96 -3.81 -2.81
N GLN A 60 -18.18 -4.81 -2.43
CA GLN A 60 -17.25 -4.71 -1.30
C GLN A 60 -16.15 -3.69 -1.56
N ALA A 61 -15.65 -3.61 -2.79
CA ALA A 61 -14.65 -2.63 -3.19
C ALA A 61 -15.20 -1.20 -3.10
N GLU A 62 -16.42 -0.94 -3.55
CA GLU A 62 -17.05 0.38 -3.42
C GLU A 62 -17.35 0.74 -1.96
N ALA A 63 -17.80 -0.22 -1.15
CA ALA A 63 -17.98 -0.01 0.29
C ALA A 63 -16.65 0.36 0.98
N LEU A 64 -15.57 -0.37 0.69
CA LEU A 64 -14.24 -0.10 1.23
C LEU A 64 -13.68 1.25 0.77
N LYS A 65 -13.92 1.65 -0.50
CA LYS A 65 -13.54 2.99 -0.98
C LYS A 65 -14.27 4.10 -0.24
N ASN A 66 -15.58 3.93 0.00
CA ASN A 66 -16.37 4.91 0.75
C ASN A 66 -15.88 5.02 2.19
N GLN A 67 -15.63 3.89 2.86
CA GLN A 67 -15.04 3.86 4.20
C GLN A 67 -13.67 4.55 4.23
N LEU A 68 -12.81 4.28 3.25
CA LEU A 68 -11.52 4.93 3.15
C LEU A 68 -11.65 6.45 2.97
N ARG A 69 -12.61 6.90 2.15
CA ARG A 69 -12.88 8.34 1.94
C ARG A 69 -13.30 9.03 3.24
N GLU A 70 -14.19 8.41 4.00
CA GLU A 70 -14.63 8.93 5.31
C GLU A 70 -13.49 8.99 6.32
N LEU A 71 -12.68 7.93 6.40
CA LEU A 71 -11.53 7.88 7.30
C LEU A 71 -10.45 8.89 6.91
N THR A 72 -10.23 9.12 5.63
CA THR A 72 -9.28 10.13 5.16
C THR A 72 -9.78 11.53 5.48
N GLY A 73 -11.06 11.82 5.25
CA GLY A 73 -11.65 13.11 5.60
C GLY A 73 -11.61 13.39 7.11
N THR A 74 -11.87 12.39 7.95
CA THR A 74 -11.75 12.56 9.42
C THR A 74 -10.30 12.77 9.84
N LYS A 75 -9.34 12.10 9.22
CA LYS A 75 -7.91 12.32 9.47
C LYS A 75 -7.49 13.74 9.07
N GLU A 76 -7.88 14.22 7.91
CA GLU A 76 -7.57 15.58 7.45
C GLU A 76 -8.15 16.64 8.39
N LEU A 77 -9.37 16.42 8.90
CA LEU A 77 -9.96 17.31 9.91
C LEU A 77 -9.17 17.28 11.22
N ILE A 78 -8.73 16.11 11.69
CA ILE A 78 -7.87 15.99 12.88
C ILE A 78 -6.53 16.69 12.65
N ASP A 79 -5.91 16.50 11.49
CA ASP A 79 -4.62 17.10 11.15
C ASP A 79 -4.74 18.63 10.97
N SER A 80 -5.94 19.16 10.73
CA SER A 80 -6.22 20.60 10.69
C SER A 80 -6.31 21.25 12.08
N ILE A 81 -6.40 20.46 13.16
CA ILE A 81 -6.47 20.99 14.52
C ILE A 81 -5.09 21.59 14.90
N PRO A 82 -5.04 22.85 15.36
CA PRO A 82 -3.80 23.45 15.86
C PRO A 82 -3.17 22.59 16.96
N SER A 83 -1.84 22.44 16.90
CA SER A 83 -1.11 21.55 17.82
C SER A 83 -1.36 21.83 19.31
N GLU A 84 -1.57 23.10 19.68
CA GLU A 84 -1.90 23.52 21.04
C GLU A 84 -3.29 23.05 21.49
N GLU A 85 -4.29 23.15 20.62
CA GLU A 85 -5.66 22.69 20.88
C GLU A 85 -5.71 21.16 20.97
N TRP A 86 -4.97 20.46 20.12
CA TRP A 86 -4.83 19.01 20.18
C TRP A 86 -4.21 18.56 21.51
N GLN A 87 -3.13 19.21 21.94
CA GLN A 87 -2.50 18.93 23.23
C GLN A 87 -3.46 19.18 24.39
N MET A 88 -4.25 20.25 24.34
CA MET A 88 -5.27 20.53 25.35
C MET A 88 -6.35 19.44 25.40
N MET A 89 -6.85 18.99 24.23
CA MET A 89 -7.81 17.89 24.13
C MET A 89 -7.26 16.58 24.73
N VAL A 90 -6.00 16.25 24.42
CA VAL A 90 -5.34 15.05 24.98
C VAL A 90 -5.19 15.15 26.49
N GLN A 91 -4.79 16.31 27.01
CA GLN A 91 -4.67 16.54 28.46
C GLN A 91 -6.03 16.42 29.17
N VAL A 92 -7.09 16.98 28.61
CA VAL A 92 -8.45 16.87 29.15
C VAL A 92 -8.97 15.43 29.12
N ALA A 93 -8.72 14.70 28.03
CA ALA A 93 -9.08 13.29 27.91
C ALA A 93 -8.34 12.42 28.95
N ASN A 94 -7.05 12.68 29.16
CA ASN A 94 -6.26 12.01 30.19
C ASN A 94 -6.75 12.34 31.60
N ALA A 95 -7.05 13.62 31.89
CA ALA A 95 -7.61 14.01 33.18
C ALA A 95 -8.98 13.35 33.45
N SER A 96 -9.82 13.22 32.43
CA SER A 96 -11.13 12.54 32.52
C SER A 96 -10.99 11.03 32.79
N THR A 97 -10.06 10.36 32.10
CA THR A 97 -9.81 8.93 32.30
C THR A 97 -9.18 8.62 33.65
N ILE A 98 -8.27 9.48 34.14
CA ILE A 98 -7.71 9.39 35.50
C ILE A 98 -8.82 9.53 36.55
N LYS A 99 -9.68 10.56 36.45
CA LYS A 99 -10.82 10.73 37.37
C LYS A 99 -11.80 9.55 37.37
N ARG A 100 -12.05 8.94 36.21
CA ARG A 100 -12.89 7.73 36.12
C ARG A 100 -12.26 6.54 36.84
N LYS A 101 -10.95 6.36 36.73
CA LYS A 101 -10.21 5.29 37.41
C LYS A 101 -10.20 5.50 38.93
N GLU A 102 -9.98 6.74 39.39
CA GLU A 102 -10.05 7.11 40.81
C GLU A 102 -11.44 6.82 41.42
N ASN A 103 -12.51 7.16 40.70
CA ASN A 103 -13.89 6.89 41.14
C ASN A 103 -14.25 5.39 41.17
N GLN A 104 -13.52 4.53 40.45
CA GLN A 104 -13.69 3.08 40.51
C GLN A 104 -12.90 2.43 41.64
N LEU A 105 -11.77 3.03 42.05
CA LEU A 105 -10.92 2.55 43.15
C LEU A 105 -11.42 2.99 44.53
N ASN A 106 -12.16 4.10 44.61
CA ASN A 106 -12.73 4.65 45.85
C ASN A 106 -14.17 4.15 46.13
N LYS A 107 -14.60 3.05 45.50
CA LYS A 107 -15.83 2.31 45.80
C LYS A 107 -15.49 0.99 46.49
#